data_AF-A0A3E2XL98-F1
#
_entry.id   AF-A0A3E2XL98-F1
#
_cell.length_a   1.000
_cell.length_b   1.000
_cell.length_c   1.000
_cell.angle_alpha   90.00
_cell.angle_beta   90.00
_cell.angle_gamma   90.00
#
_symmetry.space_group_name_H-M   'P 1'
#
loop_
_entity.id
_entity.type
_entity.pdbx_description
1 polymer ?
#
loop_
_entity_poly.entity_id
_entity_poly.type
_entity_poly.pdbx_seq_one_letter_code
_entity_poly.pdbx_strand_id
1 'polypeptide(L)'
;MISLEIACKNAETMMLKYGYVKGFLDIRETDTKWFFVGSLSEDGPTPFSAVPFFVKKENGECGMVLKSEINAMCECCNAPKVEIPSEFQYKIKSH
;
A
#
# COMPACT_ATOMS: atom_id res chain seq x y z
N MET A 1 -16.38 -9.30 3.72
CA MET A 1 -15.05 -9.06 3.12
C MET A 1 -15.16 -7.82 2.26
N ILE A 2 -14.31 -6.81 2.47
CA ILE A 2 -14.37 -5.56 1.70
C ILE A 2 -13.84 -5.76 0.28
N SER A 3 -14.14 -4.83 -0.64
CA SER A 3 -13.58 -4.86 -2.00
C SER A 3 -12.18 -4.25 -2.05
N LEU A 4 -11.42 -4.55 -3.11
CA LEU A 4 -10.13 -3.91 -3.39
C LEU A 4 -10.27 -2.38 -3.48
N GLU A 5 -11.34 -1.87 -4.09
CA GLU A 5 -11.59 -0.42 -4.20
C GLU A 5 -11.71 0.25 -2.82
N ILE A 6 -12.44 -0.38 -1.88
CA ILE A 6 -12.56 0.13 -0.51
C ILE A 6 -11.19 0.05 0.19
N ALA A 7 -10.46 -1.05 -0.01
CA ALA A 7 -9.13 -1.21 0.57
C ALA A 7 -8.16 -0.13 0.07
N CYS A 8 -8.15 0.16 -1.23
CA CYS A 8 -7.39 1.24 -1.84
C CYS A 8 -7.74 2.60 -1.22
N LYS A 9 -9.03 2.94 -1.08
CA LYS A 9 -9.45 4.23 -0.47
C LYS A 9 -8.99 4.35 0.99
N ASN A 10 -9.10 3.27 1.75
CA ASN A 10 -8.69 3.25 3.15
C ASN A 10 -7.17 3.38 3.28
N ALA A 11 -6.41 2.61 2.49
CA ALA A 11 -4.95 2.67 2.46
C ALA A 11 -4.43 4.03 2.03
N GLU A 12 -4.96 4.60 0.93
CA GLU A 12 -4.58 5.92 0.44
C GLU A 12 -4.83 7.00 1.50
N THR A 13 -6.01 6.98 2.13
CA THR A 13 -6.33 7.91 3.22
C THR A 13 -5.34 7.81 4.38
N MET A 14 -4.92 6.59 4.73
CA MET A 14 -3.94 6.40 5.80
C MET A 14 -2.54 6.86 5.36
N MET A 15 -2.06 6.42 4.20
CA MET A 15 -0.75 6.78 3.67
C MET A 15 -0.56 8.29 3.51
N LEU A 16 -1.58 9.01 3.02
CA LEU A 16 -1.57 10.47 2.95
C LEU A 16 -1.37 11.12 4.34
N LYS A 17 -1.95 10.56 5.41
CA LYS A 17 -1.73 11.05 6.79
C LYS A 17 -0.28 10.88 7.25
N TYR A 18 0.45 9.92 6.68
CA TYR A 18 1.86 9.67 6.95
C TYR A 18 2.81 10.36 5.95
N GLY A 19 2.29 11.26 5.11
CA GLY A 19 3.10 12.07 4.19
C GLY A 19 3.48 11.40 2.88
N TYR A 20 2.84 10.26 2.54
CA TYR A 20 3.00 9.67 1.21
C TYR A 20 2.25 10.49 0.17
N VAL A 21 2.72 10.39 -1.07
CA VAL A 21 2.09 10.95 -2.25
C VAL A 21 0.92 10.05 -2.68
N LYS A 22 -0.07 10.66 -3.34
CA LYS A 22 -1.25 9.96 -3.85
C LYS A 22 -0.89 8.83 -4.82
N GLY A 23 -1.59 7.71 -4.69
CA GLY A 23 -1.42 6.51 -5.51
C GLY A 23 -0.36 5.52 -5.00
N PHE A 24 -0.41 4.32 -5.55
CA PHE A 24 0.40 3.18 -5.12
C PHE A 24 1.43 2.78 -6.18
N LEU A 25 2.58 2.30 -5.70
CA LEU A 25 3.66 1.71 -6.49
C LEU A 25 3.53 0.19 -6.61
N ASP A 26 2.97 -0.47 -5.58
CA ASP A 26 2.77 -1.92 -5.54
C ASP A 26 1.55 -2.23 -4.66
N ILE A 27 0.75 -3.21 -5.08
CA ILE A 27 -0.30 -3.82 -4.26
C ILE A 27 -0.06 -5.31 -4.22
N ARG A 28 -0.16 -5.91 -3.04
CA ARG A 28 -0.03 -7.35 -2.84
C ARG A 28 -1.16 -7.91 -2.02
N GLU A 29 -1.46 -9.18 -2.19
CA GLU A 29 -2.65 -9.78 -1.59
C GLU A 29 -2.36 -11.14 -0.96
N THR A 30 -2.94 -11.35 0.21
CA THR A 30 -3.07 -12.67 0.86
C THR A 30 -4.55 -12.98 1.05
N ASP A 31 -4.88 -14.11 1.66
CA ASP A 31 -6.28 -14.42 1.99
C ASP A 31 -6.90 -13.41 2.97
N THR A 32 -6.09 -12.80 3.84
CA THR A 32 -6.59 -12.01 4.98
C THR A 32 -6.30 -10.50 4.88
N LYS A 33 -5.34 -10.10 4.04
CA LYS A 33 -4.93 -8.69 3.91
C LYS A 33 -4.57 -8.32 2.47
N TRP A 34 -4.74 -7.04 2.15
CA TRP A 34 -3.98 -6.40 1.07
C TRP A 34 -2.84 -5.58 1.68
N PHE A 35 -1.71 -5.55 1.00
CA PHE A 35 -0.56 -4.73 1.31
C PHE A 35 -0.37 -3.65 0.24
N PHE A 36 -0.05 -2.44 0.66
CA PHE A 36 0.07 -1.26 -0.19
C PHE A 36 1.44 -0.62 0.02
N VAL A 37 2.12 -0.33 -1.08
CA VAL A 37 3.40 0.38 -1.10
C VAL A 37 3.23 1.68 -1.88
N GLY A 38 3.70 2.79 -1.32
CA GLY A 38 3.58 4.13 -1.89
C GLY A 38 4.93 4.85 -1.93
N SER A 39 4.92 6.08 -2.47
CA SER A 39 6.09 6.95 -2.51
C SER A 39 5.96 8.10 -1.51
N LEU A 40 7.08 8.54 -0.94
CA LEU A 40 7.18 9.80 -0.18
C LEU A 40 7.58 11.00 -1.04
N SER A 41 7.94 10.79 -2.30
CA SER A 41 8.37 11.84 -3.24
C SER A 41 7.50 11.83 -4.49
N GLU A 42 7.22 13.01 -5.05
CA GLU A 42 6.52 13.19 -6.32
C GLU A 42 7.45 12.94 -7.54
N ASP A 43 8.76 13.06 -7.35
CA ASP A 43 9.79 12.99 -8.39
C ASP A 43 10.12 11.54 -8.81
N GLY A 44 9.53 10.56 -8.14
CA GLY A 44 9.68 9.14 -8.45
C GLY A 44 9.83 8.26 -7.21
N PRO A 45 9.85 6.94 -7.41
CA PRO A 45 10.05 6.00 -6.30
C PRO A 45 11.44 6.23 -5.71
N THR A 46 11.49 6.75 -4.48
CA THR A 46 12.74 6.78 -3.72
C THR A 46 13.16 5.35 -3.40
N PRO A 47 14.47 5.00 -3.38
CA PRO A 47 14.96 3.65 -3.11
C PRO A 47 14.48 3.05 -1.77
N PHE A 48 13.95 3.92 -0.90
CA PHE A 48 13.31 3.57 0.35
C PHE A 48 11.83 3.91 0.29
N SER A 49 11.06 3.16 -0.52
CA SER A 49 9.59 3.13 -0.40
C SER A 49 9.28 2.75 1.05
N ALA A 50 8.83 3.75 1.80
CA ALA A 50 8.69 3.61 3.23
C ALA A 50 7.61 2.57 3.54
N VAL A 51 7.88 1.83 4.62
CA VAL A 51 7.01 0.91 5.37
C VAL A 51 5.67 0.56 4.68
N PRO A 52 5.47 -0.69 4.20
CA PRO A 52 4.19 -1.12 3.63
C PRO A 52 3.03 -0.91 4.61
N PHE A 53 1.86 -0.62 4.08
CA PHE A 53 0.61 -0.57 4.85
C PHE A 53 -0.20 -1.83 4.54
N PHE A 54 -1.00 -2.29 5.49
CA PHE A 54 -1.95 -3.36 5.27
C PHE A 54 -3.38 -2.89 5.49
N VAL A 55 -4.32 -3.53 4.81
CA VAL A 55 -5.76 -3.41 5.07
C VAL A 55 -6.33 -4.82 5.24
N LYS A 56 -6.98 -5.08 6.37
CA LYS A 56 -7.63 -6.37 6.64
C LYS A 56 -8.88 -6.54 5.77
N LYS A 57 -9.02 -7.70 5.13
CA LYS A 57 -10.17 -7.98 4.26
C LYS A 57 -11.49 -8.09 5.01
N GLU A 58 -11.44 -8.50 6.26
CA GLU A 58 -12.63 -8.71 7.09
C GLU A 58 -13.42 -7.41 7.33
N ASN A 59 -12.72 -6.37 7.77
CA ASN A 59 -13.32 -5.15 8.32
C ASN A 59 -12.75 -3.84 7.75
N GLY A 60 -11.72 -3.90 6.90
CA GLY A 60 -11.07 -2.71 6.34
C GLY A 60 -10.15 -1.96 7.29
N GLU A 61 -9.81 -2.54 8.43
CA GLU A 61 -8.84 -1.99 9.38
C GLU A 61 -7.47 -1.83 8.73
N CYS A 62 -6.87 -0.66 8.90
CA CYS A 62 -5.58 -0.31 8.31
C CYS A 62 -4.48 -0.28 9.36
N GLY A 63 -3.27 -0.68 8.96
CA GLY A 63 -2.09 -0.57 9.80
C GLY A 63 -0.81 -0.45 8.97
N MET A 64 0.27 -0.10 9.65
CA MET A 64 1.61 -0.12 9.10
C MET A 64 2.27 -1.45 9.41
N VAL A 65 3.02 -2.00 8.47
CA VAL A 65 3.85 -3.19 8.69
C VAL A 65 5.17 -2.75 9.32
N LEU A 66 5.25 -2.73 10.65
CA LEU A 66 6.43 -2.19 11.34
C LEU A 66 7.67 -3.05 11.05
N LYS A 67 8.85 -2.43 10.97
CA LYS A 67 10.12 -3.17 10.73
C LYS A 67 10.41 -4.24 11.79
N SER A 68 9.94 -4.04 13.01
CA SER A 68 10.04 -5.01 14.11
C SER A 68 9.16 -6.24 13.90
N GLU A 69 8.15 -6.16 13.02
CA GLU A 69 7.20 -7.23 12.73
C GLU A 69 7.67 -8.05 11.52
N ILE A 70 8.79 -8.76 11.71
CA ILE A 70 9.47 -9.51 10.65
C ILE A 70 8.51 -10.44 9.90
N ASN A 71 7.62 -11.12 10.62
CA ASN A 71 6.64 -12.04 10.00
C ASN A 71 5.68 -11.31 9.05
N ALA A 72 5.19 -10.14 9.43
CA ALA A 72 4.29 -9.35 8.58
C ALA A 72 5.03 -8.76 7.37
N MET A 73 6.31 -8.41 7.55
CA MET A 73 7.16 -7.99 6.43
C MET A 73 7.39 -9.14 5.45
N CYS A 74 7.71 -10.34 5.95
CA CYS A 74 7.85 -11.54 5.13
C CYS A 74 6.53 -11.90 4.42
N GLU A 75 5.40 -11.80 5.11
CA GLU A 75 4.06 -11.99 4.52
C GLU A 75 3.85 -11.03 3.34
N CYS A 76 4.13 -9.73 3.52
CA CYS A 76 4.06 -8.73 2.46
C CYS A 76 5.01 -9.05 1.28
N CYS A 77 6.27 -9.41 1.55
CA CYS A 77 7.26 -9.69 0.52
C CYS A 77 6.94 -10.94 -0.31
N ASN A 78 6.29 -11.94 0.30
CA ASN A 78 5.93 -13.20 -0.35
C ASN A 78 4.53 -13.19 -0.97
N ALA A 79 3.69 -12.22 -0.60
CA ALA A 79 2.36 -12.08 -1.18
C ALA A 79 2.42 -11.79 -2.69
N PRO A 80 1.57 -12.44 -3.50
CA PRO A 80 1.46 -12.17 -4.93
C PRO A 80 1.04 -10.72 -5.19
N LYS A 81 1.55 -10.18 -6.31
CA LYS A 81 1.17 -8.85 -6.78
C LYS A 81 -0.22 -8.86 -7.38
N VAL A 82 -0.92 -7.75 -7.19
CA VAL A 82 -2.23 -7.47 -7.79
C VAL A 82 -2.10 -6.25 -8.70
N GLU A 83 -2.88 -6.24 -9.77
CA GLU A 83 -2.97 -5.08 -10.65
C GLU A 83 -3.49 -3.86 -9.87
N ILE A 84 -2.79 -2.74 -10.01
CA ILE A 84 -3.20 -1.49 -9.37
C ILE A 84 -4.30 -0.86 -10.21
N PRO A 85 -5.51 -0.62 -9.67
CA PRO A 85 -6.56 0.05 -10.43
C PRO A 85 -6.10 1.44 -10.89
N SER A 86 -6.44 1.80 -12.12
CA SER A 86 -5.91 2.96 -12.84
C SER A 86 -6.00 4.29 -12.08
N GLU A 87 -7.05 4.46 -11.28
CA GLU A 87 -7.32 5.65 -10.48
C GLU A 87 -6.43 5.78 -9.24
N PHE A 88 -5.84 4.66 -8.80
CA PHE A 88 -4.92 4.57 -7.67
C PHE A 88 -3.47 4.34 -8.10
N GLN A 89 -3.16 4.34 -9.39
CA GLN A 89 -1.79 4.24 -9.85
C GLN A 89 -1.01 5.51 -9.49
N TYR A 90 0.18 5.32 -8.92
CA TYR A 90 1.11 6.43 -8.69
C TYR A 90 1.50 7.08 -10.03
N LYS A 91 1.45 8.41 -10.09
CA LYS A 91 1.77 9.19 -11.29
C LYS A 91 2.97 10.08 -11.00
N ILE A 92 4.04 9.91 -11.79
CA ILE A 92 5.17 10.83 -11.77
C ILE A 92 4.70 12.17 -12.36
N LYS A 93 4.97 13.27 -11.66
CA LYS A 93 4.76 14.60 -12.25
C LYS A 93 5.82 14.82 -13.32
N SER A 94 5.40 14.86 -14.58
CA SER A 94 6.25 15.34 -15.67
C SER A 94 6.44 16.85 -15.53
N HIS A 95 7.68 17.31 -15.48
CA HIS A 95 8.03 18.74 -15.58
C HIS A 95 7.92 19.26 -17.01
#